data_AF-K0KXF4-F1
#
_entry.id   AF-K0KXF4-F1
#
_cell.length_a   1.000
_cell.length_b   1.000
_cell.length_c   1.000
_cell.angle_alpha   90.00
_cell.angle_beta   90.00
_cell.angle_gamma   90.00
#
_symmetry.space_group_name_H-M   'P 1'
#
loop_
_entity.id
_entity.type
_entity.pdbx_description
1 polymer ?
#
loop_
_entity_poly.entity_id
_entity_poly.type
_entity_poly.pdbx_seq_one_letter_code
_entity_poly.pdbx_strand_id
1 'polypeptide(L)'
;MRPSPILFRVTIKQRYNLVPSIPKPSITPIACQCSYPESHPINYDKPLLNTKSPTYKHVLIPTTIPATEWPSKVELIPGSLLSEFSSSKKTALDPMYPIMISNIQIDDPKGDVLIFPDNKWHKITQNIPEFMTQNLTPTNTPDQGLSNENQYIFICGHAQRDIRCGLIAPILKKEFEHVLGHHGLLYNKETNPGGIKVGIVSHIGGHAYAGNVVYFDKEGLGVWYGRVEVDHVDPIVKHTILGNEIFKDLFRGRYQ
;
A
#
# COMPACT_ATOMS: atom_id res chain seq x y z
N MET A 1 19.42 -32.93 -10.15
CA MET A 1 19.89 -31.53 -10.26
C MET A 1 18.67 -30.64 -10.38
N ARG A 2 18.34 -29.90 -9.33
CA ARG A 2 17.21 -28.95 -9.36
C ARG A 2 17.69 -27.69 -10.11
N PRO A 3 16.91 -27.11 -11.03
CA PRO A 3 17.29 -25.87 -11.66
C PRO A 3 17.35 -24.79 -10.58
N SER A 4 18.51 -24.15 -10.50
CA SER A 4 18.78 -23.09 -9.52
C SER A 4 17.96 -21.85 -9.90
N PRO A 5 17.20 -21.22 -9.00
CA PRO A 5 16.37 -20.05 -9.28
C PRO A 5 17.22 -18.76 -9.32
N ILE A 6 18.30 -18.76 -10.10
CA ILE A 6 19.37 -17.74 -10.06
C ILE A 6 19.10 -16.55 -10.99
N LEU A 7 17.99 -16.49 -11.75
CA LEU A 7 17.82 -15.43 -12.77
C LEU A 7 16.79 -14.31 -12.48
N PHE A 8 16.30 -14.17 -11.25
CA PHE A 8 15.42 -13.03 -10.84
C PHE A 8 15.90 -12.28 -9.59
N ARG A 9 17.16 -12.48 -9.19
CA ARG A 9 17.83 -11.70 -8.14
C ARG A 9 18.69 -10.58 -8.72
N VAL A 10 18.16 -9.81 -9.69
CA VAL A 10 18.61 -8.41 -9.75
C VAL A 10 18.10 -7.80 -8.46
N THR A 11 19.02 -7.57 -7.54
CA THR A 11 18.76 -7.13 -6.18
C THR A 11 17.86 -5.91 -6.16
N ILE A 12 16.58 -6.14 -5.82
CA ILE A 12 15.63 -5.18 -5.22
C ILE A 12 16.31 -4.32 -4.12
N LYS A 13 17.42 -4.79 -3.56
CA LYS A 13 18.20 -4.16 -2.49
C LYS A 13 18.80 -2.78 -2.79
N GLN A 14 18.94 -2.30 -4.03
CA GLN A 14 19.74 -1.08 -4.32
C GLN A 14 19.05 0.04 -5.11
N ARG A 15 17.71 0.12 -5.16
CA ARG A 15 17.06 1.24 -5.86
C ARG A 15 16.93 2.51 -5.01
N TYR A 16 16.61 2.34 -3.73
CA TYR A 16 16.34 3.47 -2.85
C TYR A 16 17.49 3.74 -1.87
N ASN A 17 17.86 5.01 -1.77
CA ASN A 17 18.84 5.50 -0.80
C ASN A 17 18.13 6.03 0.44
N LEU A 18 18.57 5.62 1.62
CA LEU A 18 18.00 6.13 2.87
C LEU A 18 18.64 7.47 3.23
N VAL A 19 17.83 8.54 3.23
CA VAL A 19 18.26 9.90 3.58
C VAL A 19 17.78 10.28 4.99
N PRO A 20 18.57 11.05 5.76
CA PRO A 20 18.27 11.31 7.17
C PRO A 20 17.26 12.45 7.38
N SER A 21 17.20 13.44 6.48
CA SER A 21 16.40 14.65 6.69
C SER A 21 15.31 14.79 5.64
N ILE A 22 14.13 15.22 6.07
CA ILE A 22 13.02 15.59 5.20
C ILE A 22 13.18 17.08 4.87
N PRO A 23 13.37 17.46 3.60
CA PRO A 23 13.44 18.86 3.20
C PRO A 23 12.06 19.53 3.37
N LYS A 24 12.07 20.86 3.47
CA LYS A 24 10.81 21.62 3.53
C LYS A 24 10.05 21.48 2.20
N PRO A 25 8.71 21.40 2.24
CA PRO A 25 7.92 21.36 1.02
C PRO A 25 8.13 22.67 0.24
N SER A 26 8.29 22.56 -1.08
CA SER A 26 8.33 23.69 -2.01
C SER A 26 6.95 24.05 -2.56
N ILE A 27 5.97 23.13 -2.46
CA ILE A 27 4.56 23.40 -2.71
C ILE A 27 3.91 23.72 -1.36
N THR A 28 3.10 24.77 -1.29
CA THR A 28 2.39 25.12 -0.05
C THR A 28 1.38 24.02 0.30
N PRO A 29 1.51 23.34 1.45
CA PRO A 29 0.60 22.28 1.83
C PRO A 29 -0.83 22.78 2.02
N ILE A 30 -1.83 21.95 1.71
CA ILE A 30 -3.22 22.25 2.03
C ILE A 30 -3.36 22.46 3.54
N ALA A 31 -4.05 23.53 3.94
CA ALA A 31 -4.29 23.83 5.34
C ALA A 31 -5.01 22.65 6.03
N CYS A 32 -4.40 22.12 7.08
CA CYS A 32 -4.99 21.06 7.89
C CYS A 32 -5.19 21.47 9.34
N GLN A 33 -6.38 21.21 9.88
CA GLN A 33 -6.63 21.15 11.32
C GLN A 33 -6.50 19.70 11.81
N CYS A 34 -5.36 19.09 11.52
CA CYS A 34 -5.07 17.68 11.80
C CYS A 34 -4.87 17.51 13.31
N SER A 35 -5.94 17.40 14.08
CA SER A 35 -5.88 17.03 15.50
C SER A 35 -6.32 15.58 15.69
N TYR A 36 -5.56 14.85 16.49
CA TYR A 36 -5.91 13.50 16.91
C TYR A 36 -6.61 13.55 18.27
N PRO A 37 -7.56 12.64 18.57
CA PRO A 37 -8.17 12.57 19.89
C PRO A 37 -7.10 12.35 20.97
N GLU A 38 -7.21 13.03 22.11
CA GLU A 38 -6.27 12.89 23.24
C GLU A 38 -6.18 11.44 23.75
N SER A 39 -7.26 10.67 23.62
CA SER A 39 -7.31 9.24 23.99
C SER A 39 -6.47 8.35 23.07
N HIS A 40 -6.09 8.83 21.89
CA HIS A 40 -5.35 8.09 20.87
C HIS A 40 -4.21 8.95 20.31
N PRO A 41 -3.17 9.27 21.10
CA PRO A 41 -2.04 10.05 20.60
C PRO A 41 -1.22 9.24 19.59
N ILE A 42 -0.57 9.92 18.66
CA ILE A 42 0.45 9.29 17.79
C ILE A 42 1.67 8.97 18.66
N ASN A 43 2.17 7.74 18.54
CA ASN A 43 3.41 7.37 19.19
C ASN A 43 4.56 7.96 18.37
N TYR A 44 5.29 8.93 18.91
CA TYR A 44 6.51 9.50 18.31
C TYR A 44 7.80 8.89 18.87
N ASP A 45 7.73 8.28 20.06
CA ASP A 45 8.92 7.81 20.80
C ASP A 45 9.56 6.55 20.23
N LYS A 46 8.78 5.68 19.59
CA LYS A 46 9.30 4.41 19.04
C LYS A 46 9.93 4.62 17.66
N PRO A 47 11.01 3.89 17.32
CA PRO A 47 11.55 3.93 15.97
C PRO A 47 10.55 3.32 14.96
N LEU A 48 10.44 3.91 13.77
CA LEU A 48 9.59 3.37 12.70
C LEU A 48 10.25 2.23 11.92
N LEU A 49 11.57 2.27 11.76
CA LEU A 49 12.30 1.28 10.98
C LEU A 49 12.00 -0.14 11.47
N ASN A 50 11.65 -1.04 10.55
CA ASN A 50 11.28 -2.44 10.79
C ASN A 50 9.97 -2.64 11.58
N THR A 51 9.09 -1.62 11.66
CA THR A 51 7.74 -1.77 12.21
C THR A 51 6.68 -2.19 11.17
N LYS A 52 7.07 -2.32 9.90
CA LYS A 52 6.23 -2.97 8.88
C LYS A 52 6.11 -4.46 9.20
N SER A 53 4.90 -5.00 9.16
CA SER A 53 4.67 -6.44 9.27
C SER A 53 5.39 -7.20 8.14
N PRO A 54 6.07 -8.34 8.42
CA PRO A 54 6.64 -9.20 7.38
C PRO A 54 5.56 -9.59 6.37
N THR A 55 5.87 -9.44 5.08
CA THR A 55 4.90 -9.67 4.01
C THR A 55 5.63 -10.17 2.77
N TYR A 56 5.29 -11.38 2.34
CA TYR A 56 5.75 -11.98 1.09
C TYR A 56 4.99 -11.39 -0.11
N LYS A 57 3.66 -11.38 -0.06
CA LYS A 57 2.81 -10.65 -1.02
C LYS A 57 1.70 -9.87 -0.33
N HIS A 58 1.29 -8.77 -0.96
CA HIS A 58 0.13 -7.99 -0.55
C HIS A 58 -0.94 -8.11 -1.62
N VAL A 59 -2.08 -8.68 -1.22
CA VAL A 59 -3.29 -8.78 -2.02
C VAL A 59 -4.18 -7.59 -1.70
N LEU A 60 -4.46 -6.77 -2.69
CA LEU A 60 -5.30 -5.59 -2.59
C LEU A 60 -6.61 -5.86 -3.32
N ILE A 61 -7.73 -5.74 -2.61
CA ILE A 61 -9.06 -6.08 -3.10
C ILE A 61 -9.87 -4.79 -3.25
N PRO A 62 -10.19 -4.33 -4.47
CA PRO A 62 -11.06 -3.17 -4.67
C PRO A 62 -12.44 -3.38 -4.06
N THR A 63 -12.97 -2.35 -3.41
CA THR A 63 -14.34 -2.36 -2.87
C THR A 63 -15.12 -1.15 -3.36
N THR A 64 -16.42 -1.36 -3.59
CA THR A 64 -17.38 -0.27 -3.85
C THR A 64 -17.83 0.42 -2.56
N ILE A 65 -17.68 -0.25 -1.41
CA ILE A 65 -18.00 0.30 -0.09
C ILE A 65 -16.97 1.38 0.25
N PRO A 66 -17.41 2.62 0.59
CA PRO A 66 -16.51 3.69 1.00
C PRO A 66 -15.70 3.32 2.25
N ALA A 67 -14.46 3.79 2.33
CA ALA A 67 -13.55 3.49 3.43
C ALA A 67 -14.07 3.94 4.82
N THR A 68 -14.94 4.96 4.84
CA THR A 68 -15.61 5.45 6.05
C THR A 68 -16.62 4.46 6.61
N GLU A 69 -17.14 3.56 5.79
CA GLU A 69 -18.16 2.58 6.15
C GLU A 69 -17.58 1.19 6.45
N TRP A 70 -16.26 1.00 6.27
CA TRP A 70 -15.61 -0.26 6.58
C TRP A 70 -15.72 -0.61 8.08
N PRO A 71 -16.29 -1.77 8.46
CA PRO A 71 -16.38 -2.18 9.85
C PRO A 71 -14.99 -2.44 10.44
N SER A 72 -14.84 -2.38 11.77
CA SER A 72 -13.54 -2.59 12.45
C SER A 72 -12.85 -3.92 12.12
N LYS A 73 -13.62 -4.93 11.70
CA LYS A 73 -13.15 -6.27 11.30
C LYS A 73 -13.63 -6.58 9.88
N VAL A 74 -13.05 -5.90 8.89
CA VAL A 74 -13.39 -6.09 7.46
C VAL A 74 -13.21 -7.54 6.99
N GLU A 75 -12.34 -8.29 7.67
CA GLU A 75 -12.06 -9.70 7.42
C GLU A 75 -13.16 -10.66 7.85
N LEU A 76 -14.12 -10.19 8.64
CA LEU A 76 -15.23 -11.02 9.13
C LEU A 76 -16.56 -10.71 8.43
N ILE A 77 -16.57 -9.86 7.39
CA ILE A 77 -17.79 -9.55 6.63
C ILE A 77 -18.17 -10.77 5.79
N PRO A 78 -19.27 -11.49 6.10
CA PRO A 78 -19.62 -12.71 5.38
C PRO A 78 -19.90 -12.44 3.90
N GLY A 79 -19.43 -13.34 3.03
CA GLY A 79 -19.60 -13.23 1.57
C GLY A 79 -18.75 -12.14 0.91
N SER A 80 -17.87 -11.47 1.65
CA SER A 80 -16.88 -10.57 1.05
C SER A 80 -15.67 -11.37 0.59
N LEU A 81 -15.07 -10.95 -0.53
CA LEU A 81 -13.86 -11.58 -1.06
C LEU A 81 -12.73 -11.63 -0.01
N LEU A 82 -12.54 -10.54 0.75
CA LEU A 82 -11.54 -10.48 1.81
C LEU A 82 -11.78 -11.53 2.89
N SER A 83 -13.04 -11.79 3.27
CA SER A 83 -13.38 -12.84 4.23
C SER A 83 -13.07 -14.24 3.72
N GLU A 84 -13.33 -14.52 2.44
CA GLU A 84 -13.06 -15.82 1.80
C GLU A 84 -11.55 -16.10 1.70
N PHE A 85 -10.77 -15.08 1.34
CA PHE A 85 -9.32 -15.16 1.38
C PHE A 85 -8.80 -15.37 2.80
N SER A 86 -9.39 -14.68 3.78
CA SER A 86 -8.97 -14.76 5.19
C SER A 86 -9.27 -16.13 5.80
N SER A 87 -10.42 -16.73 5.47
CA SER A 87 -10.79 -18.07 5.93
C SER A 87 -9.93 -19.16 5.28
N SER A 88 -9.58 -19.00 4.01
CA SER A 88 -8.75 -19.94 3.24
C SER A 88 -7.25 -19.83 3.53
N LYS A 89 -6.81 -18.79 4.24
CA LYS A 89 -5.39 -18.50 4.49
C LYS A 89 -4.65 -19.66 5.15
N LYS A 90 -5.27 -20.29 6.16
CA LYS A 90 -4.62 -21.37 6.94
C LYS A 90 -4.48 -22.68 6.16
N THR A 91 -5.36 -22.92 5.19
CA THR A 91 -5.38 -24.17 4.40
C THR A 91 -4.58 -24.04 3.12
N ALA A 92 -4.60 -22.86 2.47
CA ALA A 92 -4.00 -22.65 1.15
C ALA A 92 -2.56 -22.13 1.18
N LEU A 93 -2.09 -21.56 2.29
CA LEU A 93 -0.81 -20.83 2.35
C LEU A 93 0.12 -21.33 3.45
N ASP A 94 1.42 -21.27 3.15
CA ASP A 94 2.50 -21.57 4.07
C ASP A 94 2.78 -20.37 5.00
N PRO A 95 2.75 -20.54 6.34
CA PRO A 95 3.10 -19.48 7.30
C PRO A 95 4.48 -18.84 7.09
N MET A 96 5.42 -19.55 6.45
CA MET A 96 6.75 -19.04 6.09
C MET A 96 6.69 -17.89 5.07
N TYR A 97 5.60 -17.80 4.30
CA TYR A 97 5.38 -16.79 3.26
C TYR A 97 4.14 -15.95 3.60
N PRO A 98 4.25 -15.02 4.57
CA PRO A 98 3.09 -14.31 5.11
C PRO A 98 2.44 -13.40 4.06
N ILE A 99 1.15 -13.61 3.82
CA ILE A 99 0.36 -12.78 2.89
C ILE A 99 -0.39 -11.69 3.67
N MET A 100 -0.27 -10.44 3.23
CA MET A 100 -1.12 -9.33 3.68
C MET A 100 -2.31 -9.20 2.72
N ILE A 101 -3.51 -9.00 3.25
CA ILE A 101 -4.74 -8.88 2.47
C ILE A 101 -5.45 -7.62 2.94
N SER A 102 -5.85 -6.74 2.02
CA SER A 102 -6.45 -5.46 2.37
C SER A 102 -7.50 -5.06 1.35
N ASN A 103 -8.58 -4.43 1.82
CA ASN A 103 -9.52 -3.75 0.95
C ASN A 103 -8.90 -2.42 0.50
N ILE A 104 -9.19 -2.02 -0.73
CA ILE A 104 -8.80 -0.71 -1.27
C ILE A 104 -10.00 0.00 -1.86
N GLN A 105 -10.02 1.31 -1.70
CA GLN A 105 -10.88 2.22 -2.46
C GLN A 105 -9.98 2.95 -3.45
N ILE A 106 -10.14 2.62 -4.74
CA ILE A 106 -9.31 3.11 -5.85
C ILE A 106 -10.18 3.32 -7.09
N ASP A 107 -9.80 4.29 -7.92
CA ASP A 107 -10.50 4.56 -9.17
C ASP A 107 -10.01 3.66 -10.31
N ASP A 108 -10.97 3.23 -11.16
CA ASP A 108 -10.74 2.42 -12.36
C ASP A 108 -9.90 1.14 -12.09
N PRO A 109 -10.36 0.24 -11.20
CA PRO A 109 -9.71 -1.06 -10.98
C PRO A 109 -9.76 -1.91 -12.25
N LYS A 110 -8.70 -2.69 -12.51
CA LYS A 110 -8.57 -3.51 -13.73
C LYS A 110 -8.83 -5.01 -13.50
N GLY A 111 -9.08 -5.42 -12.27
CA GLY A 111 -9.39 -6.79 -11.89
C GLY A 111 -9.98 -6.85 -10.48
N ASP A 112 -10.19 -8.08 -10.00
CA ASP A 112 -10.76 -8.36 -8.69
C ASP A 112 -9.72 -8.24 -7.58
N VAL A 113 -8.45 -8.50 -7.89
CA VAL A 113 -7.32 -8.31 -6.97
C VAL A 113 -6.09 -7.74 -7.69
N LEU A 114 -5.35 -6.89 -6.98
CA LEU A 114 -4.02 -6.42 -7.37
C LEU A 114 -2.98 -7.02 -6.41
N ILE A 115 -1.96 -7.67 -6.96
CA ILE A 115 -0.96 -8.39 -6.16
C ILE A 115 0.41 -7.75 -6.34
N PHE A 116 1.05 -7.43 -5.21
CA PHE A 116 2.45 -6.99 -5.13
C PHE A 116 3.30 -8.01 -4.38
N PRO A 117 4.59 -8.19 -4.73
CA PRO A 117 5.36 -7.41 -5.70
C PRO A 117 5.19 -7.84 -7.16
N ASP A 118 4.32 -8.82 -7.46
CA ASP A 118 4.07 -9.31 -8.83
C ASP A 118 3.62 -8.21 -9.82
N ASN A 119 3.08 -7.10 -9.30
CA ASN A 119 2.58 -5.94 -10.02
C ASN A 119 1.55 -6.31 -11.11
N LYS A 120 0.57 -7.14 -10.72
CA LYS A 120 -0.45 -7.69 -11.63
C LYS A 120 -1.85 -7.59 -11.08
N TRP A 121 -2.78 -7.25 -11.95
CA TRP A 121 -4.22 -7.40 -11.74
C TRP A 121 -4.67 -8.80 -12.13
N HIS A 122 -5.48 -9.44 -11.29
CA HIS A 122 -6.07 -10.73 -11.58
C HIS A 122 -7.60 -10.63 -11.50
N LYS A 123 -8.26 -11.37 -12.39
CA LYS A 123 -9.68 -11.71 -12.24
C LYS A 123 -9.77 -13.11 -11.66
N ILE A 124 -10.64 -13.31 -10.68
CA ILE A 124 -10.79 -14.59 -10.01
C ILE A 124 -11.80 -15.41 -10.79
N THR A 125 -11.30 -16.42 -11.48
CA THR A 125 -12.11 -17.37 -12.27
C THR A 125 -12.23 -18.74 -11.61
N GLN A 126 -11.32 -19.05 -10.69
CA GLN A 126 -11.26 -20.31 -9.94
C GLN A 126 -11.79 -20.13 -8.52
N ASN A 127 -11.88 -21.21 -7.75
CA ASN A 127 -12.15 -21.07 -6.32
C ASN A 127 -10.97 -20.37 -5.60
N ILE A 128 -11.27 -19.74 -4.46
CA ILE A 128 -10.29 -18.93 -3.73
C ILE A 128 -9.06 -19.74 -3.27
N PRO A 129 -9.19 -20.95 -2.68
CA PRO A 129 -8.03 -21.74 -2.29
C PRO A 129 -7.09 -22.07 -3.46
N GLU A 130 -7.61 -22.49 -4.61
CA GLU A 130 -6.81 -22.78 -5.81
C GLU A 130 -6.10 -21.53 -6.32
N PHE A 131 -6.83 -20.41 -6.42
CA PHE A 131 -6.25 -19.12 -6.79
C PHE A 131 -5.10 -18.73 -5.86
N MET A 132 -5.29 -18.87 -4.54
CA MET A 132 -4.29 -18.56 -3.54
C MET A 132 -3.06 -19.47 -3.66
N THR A 133 -3.26 -20.78 -3.81
CA THR A 133 -2.16 -21.73 -3.98
C THR A 133 -1.37 -21.45 -5.26
N GLN A 134 -2.03 -21.11 -6.37
CA GLN A 134 -1.35 -20.82 -7.64
C GLN A 134 -0.59 -19.49 -7.62
N ASN A 135 -1.19 -18.42 -7.08
CA ASN A 135 -0.67 -17.07 -7.22
C ASN A 135 0.10 -16.54 -6.00
N LEU A 136 -0.13 -17.10 -4.81
CA LEU A 136 0.41 -16.55 -3.55
C LEU A 136 1.47 -17.44 -2.89
N THR A 137 1.77 -18.61 -3.45
CA THR A 137 2.83 -19.49 -2.96
C THR A 137 4.10 -19.33 -3.80
N PRO A 138 5.29 -19.64 -3.25
CA PRO A 138 6.55 -19.58 -3.99
C PRO A 138 6.76 -20.76 -4.95
N THR A 139 6.01 -21.85 -4.78
CA THR A 139 6.23 -23.12 -5.51
C THR A 139 5.61 -23.13 -6.89
N ASN A 140 4.60 -22.29 -7.12
CA ASN A 140 3.87 -22.20 -8.36
C ASN A 140 4.30 -20.97 -9.15
N THR A 141 4.24 -21.07 -10.47
CA THR A 141 4.37 -19.91 -11.35
C THR A 141 3.06 -19.14 -11.26
N PRO A 142 3.06 -17.86 -10.83
CA PRO A 142 1.83 -17.07 -10.79
C PRO A 142 1.16 -17.04 -12.18
N ASP A 143 -0.17 -17.11 -12.18
CA ASP A 143 -1.00 -17.13 -13.39
C ASP A 143 -0.78 -15.86 -14.25
N GLN A 144 -1.29 -15.86 -15.49
CA GLN A 144 -1.26 -14.72 -16.42
C GLN A 144 -2.18 -13.58 -15.97
N GLY A 145 -1.86 -12.94 -14.85
CA GLY A 145 -2.43 -11.65 -14.46
C GLY A 145 -2.07 -10.56 -15.47
N LEU A 146 -2.95 -9.58 -15.61
CA LEU A 146 -2.74 -8.39 -16.42
C LEU A 146 -1.65 -7.54 -15.76
N SER A 147 -0.56 -7.27 -16.49
CA SER A 147 0.50 -6.38 -16.02
C SER A 147 -0.07 -5.01 -15.67
N ASN A 148 0.24 -4.50 -14.49
CA ASN A 148 -0.18 -3.17 -14.09
C ASN A 148 0.81 -2.12 -14.62
N GLU A 149 0.28 -1.03 -15.17
CA GLU A 149 1.08 0.06 -15.76
C GLU A 149 1.20 1.29 -14.82
N ASN A 150 0.38 1.35 -13.77
CA ASN A 150 0.31 2.48 -12.85
C ASN A 150 1.25 2.31 -11.65
N GLN A 151 1.57 3.40 -10.98
CA GLN A 151 2.12 3.38 -9.62
C GLN A 151 0.99 3.70 -8.64
N TYR A 152 1.11 3.27 -7.39
CA TYR A 152 0.06 3.47 -6.40
C TYR A 152 0.56 4.08 -5.12
N ILE A 153 -0.24 5.00 -4.58
CA ILE A 153 -0.11 5.50 -3.21
C ILE A 153 -1.36 5.06 -2.47
N PHE A 154 -1.21 4.18 -1.49
CA PHE A 154 -2.30 3.74 -0.63
C PHE A 154 -2.14 4.29 0.78
N ILE A 155 -3.19 4.95 1.27
CA ILE A 155 -3.20 5.62 2.57
C ILE A 155 -4.16 4.85 3.49
N CYS A 156 -3.68 4.44 4.66
CA CYS A 156 -4.50 3.68 5.61
C CYS A 156 -5.63 4.58 6.15
N GLY A 157 -6.88 4.31 5.77
CA GLY A 157 -8.06 5.11 6.12
C GLY A 157 -9.13 4.36 6.91
N HIS A 158 -8.77 3.27 7.59
CA HIS A 158 -9.70 2.38 8.28
C HIS A 158 -10.23 2.95 9.59
N ALA A 159 -11.18 3.89 9.51
CA ALA A 159 -11.67 4.71 10.62
C ALA A 159 -12.22 3.90 11.81
N GLN A 160 -13.05 2.88 11.55
CA GLN A 160 -13.64 2.07 12.63
C GLN A 160 -12.61 1.15 13.31
N ARG A 161 -11.46 0.89 12.68
CA ARG A 161 -10.35 0.16 13.31
C ARG A 161 -9.44 1.09 14.10
N ASP A 162 -9.18 2.27 13.56
CA ASP A 162 -8.41 3.32 14.21
C ASP A 162 -8.84 4.71 13.69
N ILE A 163 -9.37 5.53 14.59
CA ILE A 163 -9.92 6.84 14.24
C ILE A 163 -8.86 7.78 13.65
N ARG A 164 -7.60 7.68 14.09
CA ARG A 164 -6.52 8.54 13.57
C ARG A 164 -6.29 8.29 12.08
N CYS A 165 -6.32 7.02 11.67
CA CYS A 165 -6.23 6.63 10.26
C CYS A 165 -7.42 7.18 9.47
N GLY A 166 -8.64 7.08 10.02
CA GLY A 166 -9.84 7.64 9.40
C GLY A 166 -9.80 9.15 9.20
N LEU A 167 -9.24 9.90 10.16
CA LEU A 167 -9.14 11.36 10.11
C LEU A 167 -8.10 11.85 9.08
N ILE A 168 -6.89 11.29 9.12
CA ILE A 168 -5.77 11.80 8.33
C ILE A 168 -5.82 11.37 6.86
N ALA A 169 -6.37 10.20 6.56
CA ALA A 169 -6.33 9.62 5.21
C ALA A 169 -6.99 10.46 4.10
N PRO A 170 -8.21 11.02 4.26
CA PRO A 170 -8.80 11.87 3.22
C PRO A 170 -8.02 13.18 2.99
N ILE A 171 -7.34 13.69 4.02
CA ILE A 171 -6.54 14.91 3.96
C ILE A 171 -5.26 14.62 3.16
N LEU A 172 -4.54 13.55 3.53
CA LEU A 172 -3.36 13.11 2.78
C LEU A 172 -3.71 12.75 1.34
N LYS A 173 -4.86 12.10 1.08
CA LYS A 173 -5.29 11.78 -0.29
C LYS A 173 -5.37 13.05 -1.14
N LYS A 174 -6.06 14.07 -0.65
CA LYS A 174 -6.18 15.37 -1.33
C LYS A 174 -4.83 16.04 -1.55
N GLU A 175 -3.96 16.01 -0.55
CA GLU A 175 -2.61 16.58 -0.64
C GLU A 175 -1.76 15.85 -1.67
N PHE A 176 -1.77 14.51 -1.69
CA PHE A 176 -1.07 13.72 -2.71
C PHE A 176 -1.62 14.02 -4.11
N GLU A 177 -2.94 14.10 -4.27
CA GLU A 177 -3.54 14.45 -5.56
C GLU A 177 -3.14 15.85 -6.03
N HIS A 178 -3.11 16.83 -5.11
CA HIS A 178 -2.68 18.20 -5.40
C HIS A 178 -1.22 18.25 -5.85
N VAL A 179 -0.31 17.68 -5.06
CA VAL A 179 1.14 17.67 -5.36
C VAL A 179 1.43 16.87 -6.63
N LEU A 180 0.83 15.69 -6.81
CA LEU A 180 0.99 14.89 -8.03
C LEU A 180 0.46 15.62 -9.26
N GLY A 181 -0.65 16.35 -9.12
CA GLY A 181 -1.21 17.20 -10.18
C GLY A 181 -0.25 18.30 -10.59
N HIS A 182 0.37 18.99 -9.63
CA HIS A 182 1.41 20.01 -9.88
C HIS A 182 2.61 19.46 -10.65
N HIS A 183 2.97 18.20 -10.43
CA HIS A 183 4.07 17.53 -11.12
C HIS A 183 3.65 16.82 -12.43
N GLY A 184 2.38 16.89 -12.82
CA GLY A 184 1.87 16.16 -14.00
C GLY A 184 1.92 14.63 -13.86
N LEU A 185 1.99 14.13 -12.63
CA LEU A 185 2.10 12.70 -12.31
C LEU A 185 0.77 12.05 -11.95
N LEU A 186 -0.26 12.83 -11.60
CA LEU A 186 -1.55 12.30 -11.17
C LEU A 186 -2.22 11.52 -12.29
N TYR A 187 -2.75 10.34 -11.97
CA TYR A 187 -3.54 9.53 -12.89
C TYR A 187 -4.78 10.29 -13.38
N ASN A 188 -4.99 10.25 -14.69
CA ASN A 188 -6.23 10.67 -15.32
C ASN A 188 -6.51 9.73 -16.49
N LYS A 189 -7.72 9.17 -16.56
CA LYS A 189 -8.07 8.16 -17.58
C LYS A 189 -7.83 8.64 -19.02
N GLU A 190 -8.02 9.92 -19.29
CA GLU A 190 -7.96 10.50 -20.63
C GLU A 190 -6.61 11.16 -20.90
N THR A 191 -6.11 11.95 -19.95
CA THR A 191 -4.92 12.79 -20.16
C THR A 191 -3.62 12.18 -19.62
N ASN A 192 -3.70 11.26 -18.67
CA ASN A 192 -2.52 10.60 -18.07
C ASN A 192 -2.85 9.17 -17.58
N PRO A 193 -3.17 8.23 -18.49
CA PRO A 193 -3.62 6.89 -18.10
C PRO A 193 -2.55 6.06 -17.37
N GLY A 194 -1.27 6.40 -17.57
CA GLY A 194 -0.12 5.79 -16.86
C GLY A 194 0.28 6.51 -15.56
N GLY A 195 -0.49 7.52 -15.13
CA GLY A 195 -0.18 8.30 -13.92
C GLY A 195 -0.28 7.50 -12.62
N ILE A 196 0.10 8.15 -11.53
CA ILE A 196 0.08 7.60 -10.17
C ILE A 196 -1.34 7.68 -9.63
N LYS A 197 -1.87 6.55 -9.17
CA LYS A 197 -3.20 6.47 -8.56
C LYS A 197 -3.08 6.59 -7.04
N VAL A 198 -3.93 7.42 -6.44
CA VAL A 198 -4.00 7.60 -4.98
C VAL A 198 -5.27 6.97 -4.45
N GLY A 199 -5.14 6.03 -3.53
CA GLY A 199 -6.24 5.28 -2.95
C GLY A 199 -6.21 5.21 -1.44
N ILE A 200 -7.33 4.75 -0.88
CA ILE A 200 -7.43 4.41 0.54
C ILE A 200 -7.29 2.90 0.69
N VAL A 201 -6.58 2.44 1.72
CA VAL A 201 -6.43 1.02 2.05
C VAL A 201 -6.95 0.76 3.46
N SER A 202 -7.49 -0.44 3.67
CA SER A 202 -7.83 -0.94 5.01
C SER A 202 -6.56 -1.13 5.85
N HIS A 203 -6.70 -1.60 7.09
CA HIS A 203 -5.57 -1.69 8.00
C HIS A 203 -4.35 -2.47 7.45
N ILE A 204 -3.20 -1.81 7.39
CA ILE A 204 -1.89 -2.34 6.95
C ILE A 204 -0.88 -2.45 8.11
N GLY A 205 -1.36 -2.44 9.35
CA GLY A 205 -0.52 -2.43 10.56
C GLY A 205 0.04 -1.05 10.89
N GLY A 206 0.47 -0.88 12.15
CA GLY A 206 1.12 0.35 12.62
C GLY A 206 0.17 1.51 12.92
N HIS A 207 -1.02 1.23 13.43
CA HIS A 207 -1.99 2.30 13.77
C HIS A 207 -1.45 3.32 14.78
N ALA A 208 -0.47 2.93 15.60
CA ALA A 208 0.20 3.82 16.55
C ALA A 208 1.00 4.93 15.85
N TYR A 209 1.22 4.77 14.55
CA TYR A 209 1.99 5.65 13.66
C TYR A 209 1.10 6.15 12.51
N ALA A 210 -0.16 6.53 12.80
CA ALA A 210 -1.12 6.96 11.77
C ALA A 210 -0.55 8.05 10.85
N GLY A 211 -1.13 8.17 9.66
CA GLY A 211 -0.39 8.66 8.49
C GLY A 211 0.41 7.53 7.84
N ASN A 212 -0.14 6.31 7.85
CA ASN A 212 0.49 5.16 7.19
C ASN A 212 0.23 5.23 5.68
N VAL A 213 1.30 5.29 4.91
CA VAL A 213 1.28 5.40 3.45
C VAL A 213 2.12 4.27 2.86
N VAL A 214 1.63 3.63 1.81
CA VAL A 214 2.38 2.65 1.02
C VAL A 214 2.48 3.16 -0.40
N TYR A 215 3.71 3.33 -0.88
CA TYR A 215 3.99 3.63 -2.26
C TYR A 215 4.44 2.36 -2.98
N PHE A 216 3.77 1.96 -4.05
CA PHE A 216 4.18 0.89 -4.96
C PHE A 216 4.68 1.49 -6.28
N ASP A 217 5.93 1.20 -6.63
CA ASP A 217 6.53 1.61 -7.91
C ASP A 217 6.20 0.64 -9.07
N LYS A 218 6.69 0.95 -10.28
CA LYS A 218 6.40 0.18 -11.51
C LYS A 218 7.00 -1.22 -11.49
N GLU A 219 7.99 -1.45 -10.65
CA GLU A 219 8.68 -2.71 -10.46
C GLU A 219 8.04 -3.54 -9.34
N GLY A 220 6.99 -3.03 -8.72
CA GLY A 220 6.22 -3.69 -7.67
C GLY A 220 6.84 -3.56 -6.28
N LEU A 221 7.86 -2.71 -6.11
CA LEU A 221 8.45 -2.46 -4.80
C LEU A 221 7.56 -1.54 -3.98
N GLY A 222 7.29 -1.97 -2.75
CA GLY A 222 6.52 -1.20 -1.79
C GLY A 222 7.42 -0.49 -0.78
N VAL A 223 7.17 0.79 -0.53
CA VAL A 223 7.77 1.60 0.53
C VAL A 223 6.68 1.95 1.54
N TRP A 224 6.85 1.54 2.80
CA TRP A 224 5.93 1.88 3.88
C TRP A 224 6.45 3.08 4.66
N TYR A 225 5.64 4.13 4.72
CA TYR A 225 5.78 5.24 5.64
C TYR A 225 4.74 5.19 6.76
N GLY A 226 5.09 5.78 7.90
CA GLY A 226 4.18 6.11 8.99
C GLY A 226 4.41 7.55 9.43
N ARG A 227 3.48 8.11 10.22
CA ARG A 227 3.54 9.52 10.66
C ARG A 227 3.62 10.52 9.51
N VAL A 228 3.09 10.17 8.34
CA VAL A 228 3.00 11.10 7.22
C VAL A 228 1.98 12.18 7.57
N GLU A 229 2.36 13.42 7.32
CA GLU A 229 1.56 14.63 7.50
C GLU A 229 1.59 15.39 6.18
N VAL A 230 0.77 16.45 6.05
CA VAL A 230 0.64 17.20 4.79
C VAL A 230 1.98 17.76 4.30
N ASP A 231 2.82 18.27 5.22
CA ASP A 231 4.13 18.84 4.91
C ASP A 231 5.12 17.81 4.34
N HIS A 232 4.88 16.52 4.59
CA HIS A 232 5.74 15.45 4.11
C HIS A 232 5.41 15.04 2.66
N VAL A 233 4.25 15.42 2.12
CA VAL A 233 3.77 14.90 0.83
C VAL A 233 4.61 15.39 -0.35
N ASP A 234 4.87 16.69 -0.46
CA ASP A 234 5.74 17.24 -1.51
C ASP A 234 7.16 16.66 -1.47
N PRO A 235 7.84 16.58 -0.30
CA PRO A 235 9.09 15.85 -0.17
C PRO A 235 9.00 14.38 -0.61
N ILE A 236 7.95 13.64 -0.25
CA ILE A 236 7.76 12.25 -0.69
C ILE A 236 7.65 12.15 -2.20
N VAL A 237 6.88 13.02 -2.86
CA VAL A 237 6.75 13.01 -4.32
C VAL A 237 8.08 13.36 -4.99
N LYS A 238 8.79 14.38 -4.53
CA LYS A 238 10.06 14.81 -5.14
C LYS A 238 11.21 13.84 -4.89
N HIS A 239 11.40 13.42 -3.65
CA HIS A 239 12.58 12.65 -3.26
C HIS A 239 12.32 11.17 -3.40
N THR A 240 11.19 10.65 -2.92
CA THR A 240 10.92 9.21 -2.97
C THR A 240 10.49 8.77 -4.36
N ILE A 241 9.47 9.41 -4.94
CA ILE A 241 8.89 8.97 -6.21
C ILE A 241 9.80 9.35 -7.39
N LEU A 242 10.28 10.60 -7.44
CA LEU A 242 11.13 11.07 -8.53
C LEU A 242 12.63 10.83 -8.29
N GLY A 243 13.09 10.93 -7.04
CA GLY A 243 14.52 10.86 -6.68
C GLY A 243 15.03 9.50 -6.19
N ASN A 244 14.15 8.52 -5.95
CA ASN A 244 14.48 7.24 -5.31
C ASN A 244 15.18 7.39 -3.92
N GLU A 245 14.78 8.40 -3.14
CA GLU A 245 15.28 8.67 -1.80
C GLU A 245 14.20 8.41 -0.75
N ILE A 246 14.52 7.59 0.25
CA ILE A 246 13.60 7.24 1.34
C ILE A 246 14.00 7.96 2.62
N PHE A 247 13.07 8.72 3.20
CA PHE A 247 13.26 9.37 4.50
C PHE A 247 13.26 8.35 5.65
N LYS A 248 14.40 8.25 6.36
CA LYS A 248 14.56 7.31 7.49
C LYS A 248 13.52 7.54 8.60
N ASP A 249 13.18 8.79 8.87
CA ASP A 249 12.31 9.17 9.99
C ASP A 249 10.84 8.77 9.79
N LEU A 250 10.42 8.58 8.54
CA LEU A 250 9.09 8.09 8.19
C LEU A 250 9.09 6.58 7.86
N PHE A 251 10.26 6.04 7.49
CA PHE A 251 10.38 4.70 6.89
C PHE A 251 10.11 3.57 7.87
N ARG A 252 9.12 2.74 7.53
CA ARG A 252 8.73 1.56 8.30
C ARG A 252 9.32 0.27 7.76
N GLY A 253 9.54 0.20 6.45
CA GLY A 253 10.05 -0.99 5.78
C GLY A 253 9.65 -1.07 4.30
N ARG A 254 10.18 -2.08 3.61
CA ARG A 254 9.89 -2.39 2.20
C ARG A 254 9.63 -3.89 2.03
N TYR A 255 9.21 -4.34 0.84
CA TYR A 255 9.29 -5.77 0.54
C TYR A 255 10.73 -6.26 0.66
N GLN A 256 10.89 -7.46 1.24
CA GLN A 256 12.18 -8.13 1.42
C GLN A 256 12.16 -9.48 0.72
#